data_AF-A0A7C1YAQ5-F1
#
_entry.id   AF-A0A7C1YAQ5-F1
#
_cell.length_a   1.000
_cell.length_b   1.000
_cell.length_c   1.000
_cell.angle_alpha   90.00
_cell.angle_beta   90.00
_cell.angle_gamma   90.00
#
_symmetry.space_group_name_H-M   'P 1'
#
loop_
_entity.id
_entity.type
_entity.pdbx_description
1 polymer ?
#
loop_
_entity_poly.entity_id
_entity_poly.type
_entity_poly.pdbx_seq_one_letter_code
_entity_poly.pdbx_strand_id
1 'polypeptide(L)'
;MSLAVLVLVLTALVVLALAGSLVGASVTSRVRRRGWTGEYRVRVGPAVDRGLTGTDVGGVYTDPEVARRAAEEALVGEPATSERRAGYVMALRSDGEWDVAEVVQIRDS
;
A
#
# COMPACT_ATOMS: atom_id res chain seq x y z
N MET A 1 -28.78 40.45 18.95
CA MET A 1 -28.50 39.01 18.83
C MET A 1 -27.93 38.54 20.16
N SER A 2 -28.61 37.61 20.82
CA SER A 2 -28.26 37.12 22.16
C SER A 2 -27.03 36.22 22.11
N LEU A 3 -26.18 36.28 23.15
CA LEU A 3 -24.93 35.53 23.30
C LEU A 3 -25.09 34.02 22.97
N ALA A 4 -26.26 33.45 23.29
CA ALA A 4 -26.61 32.06 22.99
C ALA A 4 -26.60 31.71 21.49
N VAL A 5 -26.98 32.64 20.62
CA VAL A 5 -26.99 32.44 19.16
C VAL A 5 -25.57 32.41 18.61
N LEU A 6 -24.67 33.24 19.16
CA LEU A 6 -23.26 33.28 18.78
C LEU A 6 -22.55 31.95 19.10
N VAL A 7 -22.82 31.40 20.29
CA VAL A 7 -22.22 30.13 20.73
C VAL A 7 -22.69 28.96 19.86
N LEU A 8 -23.98 28.92 19.49
CA LEU A 8 -24.54 27.87 18.63
C LEU A 8 -23.95 27.89 17.20
N VAL A 9 -23.67 29.07 16.66
CA VAL A 9 -23.05 29.21 15.33
C VAL A 9 -21.59 28.75 15.37
N LEU A 10 -20.86 29.11 16.43
CA LEU A 10 -19.46 28.70 16.60
C LEU A 10 -19.29 27.19 16.76
N THR A 11 -20.14 26.53 17.55
CA THR A 11 -20.08 25.07 17.72
C THR A 11 -20.45 24.33 16.44
N ALA A 12 -21.45 24.81 15.69
CA ALA A 12 -21.80 24.22 14.39
C ALA A 12 -20.65 24.29 13.38
N LEU A 13 -19.89 25.39 13.34
CA LEU A 13 -18.73 25.54 12.48
C LEU A 13 -17.57 24.59 12.86
N VAL A 14 -17.33 24.38 14.15
CA VAL A 14 -16.29 23.46 14.64
C VAL A 14 -16.64 22.00 14.29
N VAL A 15 -17.91 21.60 14.42
CA VAL A 15 -18.34 20.24 14.07
C VAL A 15 -18.25 20.00 12.55
N LEU A 16 -18.59 21.00 11.73
CA LEU A 16 -18.43 20.91 10.28
C LEU A 16 -16.96 20.81 9.86
N ALA A 17 -16.06 21.54 10.53
CA ALA A 17 -14.63 21.46 10.28
C ALA A 17 -14.04 20.09 10.66
N LEU A 18 -14.52 19.48 11.75
CA LEU A 18 -14.08 18.14 12.19
C LEU A 18 -14.64 17.02 11.30
N ALA A 19 -15.90 17.14 10.84
CA ALA A 19 -16.51 16.17 9.93
C ALA A 19 -15.84 16.17 8.54
N GLY A 20 -15.35 17.33 8.06
CA GLY A 20 -14.58 17.42 6.82
C GLY A 20 -13.21 16.75 6.88
N SER A 21 -12.64 16.56 8.08
CA SER A 21 -11.28 16.03 8.25
C SER A 21 -11.18 14.50 8.22
N LEU A 22 -12.30 13.77 8.33
CA LEU A 22 -12.30 12.29 8.33
C LEU A 22 -12.46 11.65 6.93
N VAL A 23 -12.73 12.45 5.89
CA VAL A 23 -12.83 11.96 4.50
C VAL A 23 -11.49 12.08 3.73
N GLY A 24 -10.47 12.71 4.34
CA GLY A 24 -9.19 13.00 3.69
C GLY A 24 -8.12 11.91 3.73
N ALA A 25 -8.36 10.74 4.36
CA ALA A 25 -7.32 9.74 4.62
C ALA A 25 -7.28 8.54 3.66
N SER A 26 -8.22 8.41 2.72
CA SER A 26 -8.37 7.19 1.90
C SER A 26 -8.16 7.36 0.39
N VAL A 27 -7.73 8.55 -0.09
CA VAL A 27 -7.59 8.82 -1.55
C VAL A 27 -6.16 9.15 -1.99
N THR A 28 -5.15 9.02 -1.13
CA THR A 28 -3.74 9.34 -1.46
C THR A 28 -2.91 8.17 -2.03
N SER A 29 -3.54 7.15 -2.63
CA SER A 29 -2.80 6.07 -3.33
C SER A 29 -2.81 6.17 -4.86
N ARG A 30 -3.61 7.07 -5.48
CA ARG A 30 -3.67 7.18 -6.96
C ARG A 30 -2.59 8.03 -7.61
N VAL A 31 -1.83 8.82 -6.84
CA VAL A 31 -0.95 9.87 -7.43
C VAL A 31 0.47 9.36 -7.77
N ARG A 32 0.87 8.15 -7.35
CA ARG A 32 2.21 7.59 -7.67
C ARG A 32 2.30 6.69 -8.90
N ARG A 33 1.26 6.57 -9.72
CA ARG A 33 1.28 5.72 -10.94
C ARG A 33 1.75 6.44 -12.21
N ARG A 34 2.26 7.66 -12.12
CA ARG A 34 2.77 8.40 -13.29
C ARG A 34 4.21 7.95 -13.55
N GLY A 35 4.38 6.85 -14.29
CA GLY A 35 5.70 6.31 -14.64
C GLY A 35 5.82 4.79 -14.66
N TRP A 36 4.75 4.05 -14.33
CA TRP A 36 4.75 2.58 -14.42
C TRP A 36 4.11 2.12 -15.73
N THR A 37 4.61 1.03 -16.29
CA THR A 37 4.12 0.46 -17.56
C THR A 37 2.83 -0.34 -17.40
N GLY A 38 2.47 -0.70 -16.16
CA GLY A 38 1.36 -1.61 -15.86
C GLY A 38 1.80 -3.07 -15.78
N GLU A 39 3.10 -3.36 -15.89
CA GLU A 39 3.66 -4.67 -15.61
C GLU A 39 4.14 -4.74 -14.16
N TYR A 40 3.90 -5.90 -13.54
CA TYR A 40 4.22 -6.19 -12.16
C TYR A 40 4.94 -7.53 -12.06
N ARG A 41 5.87 -7.66 -11.11
CA ARG A 41 6.49 -8.93 -10.74
C ARG A 41 6.48 -9.07 -9.23
N VAL A 42 6.54 -10.30 -8.76
CA VAL A 42 6.53 -10.59 -7.33
C VAL A 42 7.87 -11.13 -6.91
N ARG A 43 8.38 -10.65 -5.77
CA ARG A 43 9.60 -11.16 -5.15
C ARG A 43 9.36 -11.44 -3.68
N VAL A 44 9.85 -12.57 -3.20
CA VAL A 44 9.81 -12.92 -1.77
C VAL A 44 11.22 -12.91 -1.22
N GLY A 45 11.44 -12.18 -0.14
CA GLY A 45 12.76 -12.00 0.44
C GLY A 45 12.74 -11.53 1.89
N PRO A 46 13.92 -11.26 2.46
CA PRO A 46 14.04 -10.70 3.81
C PRO A 46 13.33 -9.35 3.90
N ALA A 47 12.52 -9.15 4.95
CA ALA A 47 11.78 -7.90 5.14
C ALA A 47 12.69 -6.66 5.24
N VAL A 48 13.95 -6.87 5.66
CA VAL A 48 14.97 -5.83 5.87
C VAL A 48 15.44 -5.16 4.58
N ASP A 49 15.42 -5.88 3.46
CA ASP A 49 16.07 -5.44 2.22
C ASP A 49 15.11 -4.82 1.20
N ARG A 50 13.82 -4.67 1.54
CA ARG A 50 12.80 -4.07 0.67
C ARG A 50 12.77 -4.66 -0.77
N GLY A 51 12.97 -5.96 -0.92
CA GLY A 51 12.94 -6.63 -2.23
C GLY A 51 14.18 -6.40 -3.09
N LEU A 52 15.24 -5.78 -2.56
CA LEU A 52 16.55 -5.74 -3.21
C LEU A 52 17.13 -7.15 -3.33
N THR A 53 16.91 -7.98 -2.32
CA THR A 53 17.29 -9.39 -2.26
C THR A 53 16.04 -10.26 -2.18
N GLY A 54 16.15 -11.50 -2.64
CA GLY A 54 15.04 -12.47 -2.62
C GLY A 54 14.89 -13.21 -3.94
N THR A 55 13.83 -14.00 -4.00
CA THR A 55 13.51 -14.86 -5.13
C THR A 55 12.28 -14.30 -5.85
N ASP A 56 12.40 -14.08 -7.16
CA ASP A 56 11.25 -13.76 -7.99
C ASP A 56 10.32 -14.98 -8.06
N VAL A 57 9.05 -14.79 -7.76
CA VAL A 57 8.02 -15.83 -7.72
C VAL A 57 7.00 -15.56 -8.82
N GLY A 58 6.74 -16.59 -9.62
CA GLY A 58 5.82 -16.51 -10.75
C GLY A 58 6.43 -15.77 -11.95
N GLY A 59 5.55 -15.12 -12.72
CA GLY A 59 5.89 -14.41 -13.96
C GLY A 59 5.61 -12.90 -13.87
N VAL A 60 5.49 -12.26 -15.03
CA VAL A 60 5.03 -10.88 -15.14
C VAL A 60 3.50 -10.87 -15.13
N TYR A 61 2.94 -10.03 -14.26
CA TYR A 61 1.51 -9.78 -14.10
C TYR A 61 1.15 -8.42 -14.70
N THR A 62 -0.05 -8.29 -15.26
CA THR A 62 -0.57 -7.00 -15.77
C THR A 62 -1.61 -6.38 -14.84
N ASP A 63 -2.00 -7.09 -13.79
CA ASP A 63 -2.94 -6.63 -12.76
C ASP A 63 -2.23 -6.62 -11.38
N PRO A 64 -2.16 -5.46 -10.70
CA PRO A 64 -1.52 -5.36 -9.39
C PRO A 64 -2.20 -6.22 -8.32
N GLU A 65 -3.51 -6.42 -8.39
CA GLU A 65 -4.25 -7.23 -7.40
C GLU A 65 -3.90 -8.71 -7.54
N VAL A 66 -3.68 -9.19 -8.77
CA VAL A 66 -3.22 -10.56 -9.03
C VAL A 66 -1.79 -10.74 -8.52
N ALA A 67 -0.91 -9.77 -8.78
CA ALA A 67 0.45 -9.80 -8.25
C ALA A 67 0.46 -9.79 -6.71
N ARG A 68 -0.41 -9.01 -6.07
CA ARG A 68 -0.58 -8.99 -4.61
C ARG A 68 -0.99 -10.35 -4.06
N ARG A 69 -2.00 -10.99 -4.65
CA ARG A 69 -2.42 -12.35 -4.23
C ARG A 69 -1.30 -13.38 -4.40
N ALA A 70 -0.57 -13.33 -5.51
CA ALA A 70 0.57 -14.22 -5.71
C ALA A 70 1.67 -14.00 -4.64
N ALA A 71 1.89 -12.75 -4.20
CA ALA A 71 2.78 -12.43 -3.10
C ALA A 71 2.29 -12.99 -1.76
N GLU A 72 0.99 -12.87 -1.47
CA GLU A 72 0.36 -13.43 -0.27
C GLU A 72 0.48 -14.96 -0.26
N GLU A 73 0.13 -15.63 -1.35
CA GLU A 73 0.23 -17.10 -1.51
C GLU A 73 1.67 -17.59 -1.35
N ALA A 74 2.63 -16.90 -1.97
CA ALA A 74 4.04 -17.24 -1.87
C ALA A 74 4.58 -17.10 -0.43
N LEU A 75 4.07 -16.15 0.36
CA LEU A 75 4.45 -16.03 1.77
C LEU A 75 3.81 -17.11 2.65
N VAL A 76 2.57 -17.51 2.35
CA VAL A 76 1.85 -18.55 3.13
C VAL A 76 2.45 -19.94 2.89
N GLY A 77 2.96 -20.20 1.68
CA GLY A 77 3.60 -21.47 1.34
C GLY A 77 5.00 -21.67 1.92
N GLU A 78 5.64 -20.62 2.42
CA GLU A 78 7.00 -20.69 2.96
C GLU A 78 6.98 -21.16 4.43
N PRO A 79 7.91 -22.06 4.82
CA PRO A 79 8.03 -22.46 6.21
C PRO A 79 8.39 -21.25 7.08
N ALA A 80 7.73 -21.12 8.23
CA ALA A 80 7.97 -20.11 9.27
C ALA A 80 9.36 -20.30 9.91
N THR A 81 10.40 -20.15 9.10
CA THR A 81 11.78 -20.01 9.51
C THR A 81 11.91 -18.59 10.06
N SER A 82 12.68 -18.44 11.14
CA SER A 82 12.71 -17.31 12.07
C SER A 82 13.09 -15.93 11.49
N GLU A 83 13.16 -15.77 10.17
CA GLU A 83 13.39 -14.51 9.50
C GLU A 83 12.06 -13.89 9.07
N ARG A 84 11.81 -12.64 9.46
CA ARG A 84 10.67 -11.87 8.93
C ARG A 84 10.83 -11.76 7.42
N ARG A 85 10.00 -12.48 6.66
CA ARG A 85 9.93 -12.40 5.19
C ARG A 85 8.80 -11.48 4.77
N ALA A 86 8.97 -10.86 3.62
CA ALA A 86 7.95 -10.04 2.99
C ALA A 86 7.88 -10.35 1.49
N GLY A 87 6.68 -10.20 0.95
CA GLY A 87 6.38 -10.27 -0.47
C GLY A 87 6.43 -8.85 -1.02
N TYR A 88 7.08 -8.67 -2.15
CA TYR A 88 7.27 -7.38 -2.78
C TYR A 88 6.61 -7.43 -4.15
N VAL A 89 5.58 -6.61 -4.34
CA VAL A 89 5.03 -6.35 -5.67
C VAL A 89 5.87 -5.23 -6.26
N MET A 90 6.64 -5.55 -7.29
CA MET A 90 7.44 -4.60 -8.03
C MET A 90 6.70 -4.20 -9.30
N ALA A 91 6.63 -2.90 -9.59
CA ALA A 91 6.12 -2.39 -10.85
C ALA A 91 7.28 -2.03 -11.77
N LEU A 92 7.13 -2.33 -13.06
CA LEU A 92 8.07 -1.90 -14.09
C LEU A 92 7.86 -0.42 -14.36
N ARG A 93 8.93 0.35 -14.26
CA ARG A 93 8.97 1.76 -14.59
C ARG A 93 9.24 1.96 -16.09
N SER A 94 8.90 3.15 -16.58
CA SER A 94 9.12 3.53 -17.98
C SER A 94 10.60 3.60 -18.40
N ASP A 95 11.52 3.69 -17.44
CA ASP A 95 12.97 3.63 -17.67
C ASP A 95 13.51 2.18 -17.75
N GLY A 96 12.63 1.17 -17.61
CA GLY A 96 12.99 -0.24 -17.63
C GLY A 96 13.43 -0.80 -16.28
N GLU A 97 13.46 0.02 -15.22
CA GLU A 97 13.81 -0.43 -13.88
C GLU A 97 12.58 -0.93 -13.11
N TRP A 98 12.80 -1.90 -12.23
CA TRP A 98 11.76 -2.42 -11.35
C TRP A 98 11.84 -1.73 -10.00
N ASP A 99 10.70 -1.21 -9.52
CA ASP A 99 10.61 -0.50 -8.25
C ASP A 99 9.47 -1.08 -7.40
N VAL A 100 9.59 -0.98 -6.08
CA VAL A 100 8.62 -1.56 -5.16
C VAL A 100 7.34 -0.73 -5.18
N ALA A 101 6.29 -1.32 -5.72
CA ALA A 101 4.95 -0.75 -5.72
C ALA A 101 4.23 -1.00 -4.39
N GLU A 102 4.38 -2.20 -3.83
CA GLU A 102 3.70 -2.61 -2.61
C GLU A 102 4.54 -3.64 -1.84
N VAL A 103 4.43 -3.59 -0.50
CA VAL A 103 5.04 -4.56 0.42
C VAL A 103 3.93 -5.32 1.13
N VAL A 104 3.90 -6.63 0.94
CA VAL A 104 2.98 -7.57 1.56
C VAL A 104 3.69 -8.25 2.73
N GLN A 105 3.12 -8.14 3.92
CA GLN A 105 3.61 -8.79 5.14
C GLN A 105 2.48 -9.61 5.76
N ILE A 106 2.76 -10.85 6.17
CA ILE A 106 1.84 -11.60 7.01
C ILE A 106 1.89 -10.97 8.40
N ARG A 107 0.76 -10.44 8.88
CA ARG A 107 0.64 -10.04 10.29
C ARG A 107 0.56 -11.31 11.12
N ASP A 108 1.55 -11.52 11.99
CA ASP A 108 1.44 -12.48 13.09
C ASP A 108 0.16 -12.13 13.88
N SER A 109 -0.81 -13.03 13.84
CA SER A 109 -2.09 -12.93 14.53
C SER A 109 -2.00 -13.59 15.90
#